data_AF-A0A0N4XZZ7-F1
#
_entry.id   AF-A0A0N4XZZ7-F1
#
_cell.length_a   1.000
_cell.length_b   1.000
_cell.length_c   1.000
_cell.angle_alpha   90.00
_cell.angle_beta   90.00
_cell.angle_gamma   90.00
#
_symmetry.space_group_name_H-M   'P 1'
#
loop_
_entity.id
_entity.type
_entity.pdbx_description
1 polymer ?
#
loop_
_entity_poly.entity_id
_entity_poly.type
_entity_poly.pdbx_seq_one_letter_code
_entity_poly.pdbx_strand_id
1 'polypeptide(L)'
;MPQTSFSLKSAKQQLTRLLNEIQDLLQDGDAFKDPWQYPTESGEIFRYILYNKAKVRNIIDALASKEQAIQMLYANATSRMEDIKKETMTEGSELECNFDLYWNEKNGDMILDTSAAMRHRLEQRIVELDCQEAASKLDILKFKDRRGTSQLYTELDQPTFGTSHNTHSTSSKT
;
A
#
# COMPACT_ATOMS: atom_id res chain seq x y z
N MET A 1 5.23 39.88 -18.45
CA MET A 1 4.33 38.70 -18.54
C MET A 1 2.90 39.22 -18.42
N PRO A 2 1.98 38.92 -19.35
CA PRO A 2 0.60 39.33 -19.16
C PRO A 2 0.03 38.55 -17.97
N GLN A 3 -0.35 39.26 -16.91
CA GLN A 3 -1.09 38.70 -15.79
C GLN A 3 -2.44 38.22 -16.36
N THR A 4 -2.59 36.92 -16.56
CA THR A 4 -3.91 36.33 -16.80
C THR A 4 -4.79 36.69 -15.60
N SER A 5 -5.85 37.47 -15.85
CA SER A 5 -6.83 37.86 -14.83
C SER A 5 -7.29 36.63 -14.06
N PHE A 6 -7.28 36.70 -12.72
CA PHE A 6 -7.78 35.63 -11.88
C PHE A 6 -9.23 35.30 -12.25
N SER A 7 -9.55 34.01 -12.33
CA SER A 7 -10.91 33.54 -12.63
C SER A 7 -11.36 32.55 -11.57
N LEU A 8 -12.26 33.00 -10.70
CA LEU A 8 -12.86 32.17 -9.67
C LEU A 8 -13.58 30.96 -10.25
N LYS A 9 -14.23 31.13 -11.42
CA LYS A 9 -14.88 30.02 -12.15
C LYS A 9 -13.89 28.91 -12.48
N SER A 10 -12.72 29.27 -13.01
CA SER A 10 -11.69 28.29 -13.36
C SER A 10 -11.13 27.58 -12.13
N ALA A 11 -10.90 28.31 -11.04
CA ALA A 11 -10.45 27.73 -9.77
C ALA A 11 -11.47 26.69 -9.24
N LYS A 12 -12.76 27.03 -9.23
CA LYS A 12 -13.84 26.13 -8.82
C LYS A 12 -13.95 24.87 -9.67
N GLN A 13 -13.80 25.00 -10.99
CA GLN A 13 -13.80 23.85 -11.90
C GLN A 13 -12.63 22.90 -11.64
N GLN A 14 -11.42 23.45 -11.50
CA GLN A 14 -10.23 22.65 -11.17
C GLN A 14 -10.38 21.96 -9.82
N LEU A 15 -10.90 22.68 -8.82
CA LEU A 15 -11.14 22.13 -7.50
C LEU A 15 -12.12 20.94 -7.55
N THR A 16 -13.26 21.09 -8.23
CA THR A 16 -14.24 20.00 -8.37
C THR A 16 -13.63 18.77 -9.02
N ARG A 17 -12.82 18.97 -10.07
CA ARG A 17 -12.14 17.87 -10.73
C ARG A 17 -11.22 17.12 -9.76
N LEU A 18 -10.41 17.83 -8.98
CA LEU A 18 -9.51 17.22 -8.01
C LEU A 18 -10.27 16.48 -6.90
N LEU A 19 -11.37 17.06 -6.39
CA LEU A 19 -12.21 16.42 -5.37
C LEU A 19 -12.85 15.14 -5.91
N ASN A 20 -13.35 15.14 -7.14
CA ASN A 20 -13.90 13.94 -7.78
C ASN A 20 -12.82 12.87 -7.97
N GLU A 21 -11.61 13.25 -8.42
CA GLU A 21 -10.48 12.32 -8.56
C GLU A 21 -10.10 11.68 -7.21
N ILE A 22 -10.18 12.42 -6.09
CA ILE A 22 -10.00 11.85 -4.75
C ILE A 22 -11.12 10.86 -4.42
N GLN A 23 -12.38 11.20 -4.70
CA GLN A 23 -13.50 10.30 -4.43
C GLN A 23 -13.40 8.98 -5.20
N ASP A 24 -12.95 9.02 -6.45
CA ASP A 24 -12.69 7.81 -7.25
C ASP A 24 -11.58 6.96 -6.61
N LEU A 25 -10.48 7.59 -6.18
CA LEU A 25 -9.39 6.90 -5.48
C LEU A 25 -9.81 6.33 -4.12
N LEU A 26 -10.73 6.98 -3.41
CA LEU A 26 -11.33 6.44 -2.17
C LEU A 26 -12.11 5.15 -2.45
N GLN A 27 -12.86 5.09 -3.55
CA GLN A 27 -13.56 3.87 -3.96
C GLN A 27 -12.58 2.75 -4.34
N ASP A 28 -11.48 3.08 -5.00
CA ASP A 28 -10.42 2.10 -5.28
C ASP A 28 -9.76 1.58 -3.98
N GLY A 29 -9.57 2.47 -3.01
CA GLY A 29 -9.06 2.12 -1.68
C GLY A 29 -9.99 1.19 -0.91
N ASP A 30 -11.30 1.27 -1.15
CA ASP A 30 -12.31 0.42 -0.49
C ASP A 30 -12.15 -1.07 -0.81
N ALA A 31 -11.54 -1.42 -1.95
CA ALA A 31 -11.21 -2.80 -2.31
C ALA A 31 -10.22 -3.47 -1.32
N PHE A 32 -9.54 -2.66 -0.49
CA PHE A 32 -8.57 -3.13 0.50
C PHE A 32 -9.14 -3.11 1.93
N LYS A 33 -10.46 -2.97 2.09
CA LYS A 33 -11.14 -3.04 3.39
C LYS A 33 -11.15 -4.47 3.96
N ASP A 34 -11.33 -4.53 5.28
CA ASP A 34 -11.45 -5.77 6.05
C ASP A 34 -12.84 -6.41 5.93
N PRO A 35 -12.98 -7.74 6.14
CA PRO A 35 -11.92 -8.71 6.40
C PRO A 35 -11.27 -9.24 5.11
N TRP A 36 -9.94 -9.45 5.12
CA TRP A 36 -9.24 -9.93 3.93
C TRP A 36 -9.34 -11.43 3.71
N GLN A 37 -9.34 -11.80 2.43
CA GLN A 37 -9.23 -13.17 1.97
C GLN A 37 -7.82 -13.36 1.42
N TYR A 38 -6.91 -13.84 2.27
CA TYR A 38 -5.57 -14.21 1.84
C TYR A 38 -5.60 -15.55 1.10
N PRO A 39 -4.82 -15.70 0.01
CA PRO A 39 -4.58 -17.02 -0.55
C PRO A 39 -3.94 -17.93 0.49
N THR A 40 -4.34 -19.20 0.52
CA THR A 40 -3.77 -20.22 1.41
C THR A 40 -2.61 -20.98 0.76
N GLU A 41 -2.49 -20.90 -0.56
CA GLU A 41 -1.43 -21.56 -1.31
C GLU A 41 -0.14 -20.72 -1.34
N SER A 42 0.97 -21.33 -0.91
CA SER A 42 2.29 -20.67 -0.81
C SER A 42 2.73 -19.96 -2.10
N GLY A 43 2.48 -20.56 -3.27
CA GLY A 43 2.84 -19.97 -4.56
C GLY A 43 1.99 -18.76 -4.96
N GLU A 44 0.76 -18.71 -4.48
CA GLU A 44 -0.18 -17.62 -4.75
C GLU A 44 0.03 -16.44 -3.79
N ILE A 45 0.44 -16.72 -2.55
CA ILE A 45 0.71 -15.71 -1.52
C ILE A 45 1.73 -14.67 -2.00
N PHE A 46 2.87 -15.07 -2.57
CA PHE A 46 3.88 -14.09 -3.01
C PHE A 46 3.40 -13.21 -4.16
N ARG A 47 2.72 -13.79 -5.15
CA ARG A 47 2.16 -13.02 -6.27
C ARG A 47 1.10 -12.05 -5.78
N TYR A 48 0.23 -12.52 -4.90
CA TYR A 48 -0.79 -11.71 -4.26
C TYR A 48 -0.20 -10.53 -3.49
N ILE A 49 0.81 -10.79 -2.64
CA ILE A 49 1.48 -9.75 -1.86
C ILE A 49 2.11 -8.72 -2.78
N LEU A 50 2.91 -9.13 -3.77
CA LEU A 50 3.58 -8.22 -4.70
C LEU A 50 2.57 -7.34 -5.44
N TYR A 51 1.51 -7.95 -5.96
CA TYR A 51 0.48 -7.24 -6.71
C TYR A 51 -0.30 -6.24 -5.85
N ASN A 52 -0.76 -6.66 -4.67
CA ASN A 52 -1.53 -5.81 -3.78
C ASN A 52 -0.67 -4.69 -3.19
N LYS A 53 0.59 -4.95 -2.81
CA LYS A 53 1.51 -3.89 -2.35
C LYS A 53 1.68 -2.80 -3.39
N ALA A 54 1.91 -3.18 -4.65
CA ALA A 54 2.06 -2.22 -5.75
C ALA A 54 0.79 -1.38 -5.96
N LYS A 55 -0.39 -2.01 -5.98
CA LYS A 55 -1.67 -1.30 -6.09
C LYS A 55 -1.92 -0.34 -4.95
N VAL A 56 -1.77 -0.82 -3.71
CA VAL A 56 -1.97 -0.01 -2.50
C VAL A 56 -1.04 1.20 -2.50
N ARG A 57 0.24 1.01 -2.86
CA ARG A 57 1.22 2.10 -2.97
C ARG A 57 0.81 3.13 -4.01
N ASN A 58 0.38 2.69 -5.20
CA ASN A 58 -0.07 3.60 -6.25
C ASN A 58 -1.26 4.46 -5.80
N ILE A 59 -2.21 3.89 -5.04
CA ILE A 59 -3.36 4.64 -4.52
C ILE A 59 -2.90 5.67 -3.47
N ILE A 60 -2.02 5.28 -2.53
CA ILE A 60 -1.46 6.20 -1.53
C ILE A 60 -0.78 7.39 -2.21
N ASP A 61 0.11 7.12 -3.17
CA ASP A 61 0.89 8.14 -3.87
C ASP A 61 -0.04 9.06 -4.69
N ALA A 62 -1.07 8.50 -5.33
CA ALA A 62 -2.06 9.26 -6.08
C ALA A 62 -2.90 10.18 -5.16
N LEU A 63 -3.41 9.66 -4.04
CA LEU A 63 -4.17 10.45 -3.05
C LEU A 63 -3.31 11.62 -2.53
N ALA A 64 -2.06 11.34 -2.13
CA ALA A 64 -1.15 12.37 -1.62
C ALA A 64 -0.88 13.47 -2.66
N SER A 65 -0.70 13.08 -3.93
CA SER A 65 -0.50 14.04 -5.02
C SER A 65 -1.73 14.93 -5.25
N LYS A 66 -2.95 14.39 -5.17
CA LYS A 66 -4.18 15.18 -5.33
C LYS A 66 -4.43 16.11 -4.16
N GLU A 67 -4.22 15.65 -2.92
CA GLU A 67 -4.30 16.48 -1.73
C GLU A 67 -3.35 17.68 -1.84
N GLN A 68 -2.10 17.45 -2.26
CA GLN A 68 -1.13 18.53 -2.48
C GLN A 68 -1.58 19.50 -3.57
N ALA A 69 -2.13 18.99 -4.69
CA ALA A 69 -2.65 19.83 -5.76
C ALA A 69 -3.81 20.72 -5.29
N ILE A 70 -4.70 20.21 -4.44
CA ILE A 70 -5.79 20.99 -3.84
C ILE A 70 -5.22 22.08 -2.93
N GLN A 71 -4.27 21.74 -2.05
CA GLN A 71 -3.62 22.72 -1.16
C GLN A 71 -2.97 23.85 -1.95
N MET A 72 -2.25 23.53 -3.03
CA MET A 72 -1.64 24.53 -3.91
C MET A 72 -2.69 25.38 -4.61
N LEU A 73 -3.76 24.77 -5.12
CA LEU A 73 -4.86 25.49 -5.77
C LEU A 73 -5.53 26.47 -4.81
N TYR A 74 -5.83 26.03 -3.58
CA TYR A 74 -6.46 26.85 -2.56
C TYR A 74 -5.56 28.03 -2.17
N ALA A 75 -4.29 27.77 -1.85
CA ALA A 75 -3.32 28.80 -1.51
C ALA A 75 -3.15 29.85 -2.63
N ASN A 76 -3.07 29.38 -3.87
CA ASN A 76 -2.99 30.27 -5.03
C ASN A 76 -4.26 31.11 -5.21
N ALA A 77 -5.44 30.50 -5.08
CA ALA A 77 -6.71 31.22 -5.20
C ALA A 77 -6.84 32.28 -4.10
N THR A 78 -6.59 31.92 -2.84
CA THR A 78 -6.64 32.84 -1.70
C THR A 78 -5.65 33.99 -1.87
N SER A 79 -4.41 33.71 -2.26
CA SER A 79 -3.43 34.78 -2.52
C SER A 79 -3.89 35.76 -3.60
N ARG A 80 -4.52 35.26 -4.67
CA ARG A 80 -5.03 36.11 -5.75
C ARG A 80 -6.21 36.96 -5.31
N MET A 81 -7.12 36.39 -4.51
CA MET A 81 -8.26 37.12 -3.96
C MET A 81 -7.80 38.21 -2.98
N GLU A 82 -6.79 37.93 -2.16
CA GLU A 82 -6.19 38.91 -1.25
C GLU A 82 -5.51 40.06 -2.02
N ASP A 83 -4.85 39.79 -3.14
CA ASP A 83 -4.30 40.85 -4.01
C ASP A 83 -5.41 41.72 -4.60
N ILE A 84 -6.51 41.13 -5.06
CA ILE A 84 -7.69 41.88 -5.54
C ILE A 84 -8.31 42.69 -4.40
N LYS A 85 -8.37 42.15 -3.18
CA LYS A 85 -8.92 42.82 -1.99
C LYS A 85 -8.14 44.07 -1.59
N LYS A 86 -6.82 44.07 -1.78
CA LYS A 86 -5.98 45.27 -1.59
C LYS A 86 -6.31 46.39 -2.58
N GLU A 87 -6.73 46.04 -3.80
CA GLU A 87 -7.13 47.00 -4.83
C GLU A 87 -8.59 47.44 -4.65
N THR A 88 -9.49 46.47 -4.44
CA THR A 88 -10.93 46.65 -4.26
C THR A 88 -11.44 45.72 -3.16
N MET A 89 -11.54 46.27 -1.94
CA MET A 89 -11.92 45.51 -0.73
C MET A 89 -13.23 44.72 -0.87
N THR A 90 -14.25 45.31 -1.48
CA THR A 90 -15.57 44.67 -1.66
C THR A 90 -15.50 43.50 -2.63
N GLU A 91 -14.84 43.66 -3.77
CA GLU A 91 -14.71 42.60 -4.78
C GLU A 91 -13.90 41.42 -4.25
N GLY A 92 -12.75 41.69 -3.64
CA GLY A 92 -11.92 40.62 -3.04
C GLY A 92 -12.66 39.84 -1.96
N SER A 93 -13.39 40.54 -1.08
CA SER A 93 -14.18 39.90 -0.01
C SER A 93 -15.34 39.07 -0.56
N GLU A 94 -15.99 39.52 -1.64
CA GLU A 94 -17.05 38.76 -2.30
C GLU A 94 -16.50 37.48 -2.94
N LEU A 95 -15.34 37.55 -3.60
CA LEU A 95 -14.68 36.40 -4.18
C LEU A 95 -14.28 35.36 -3.12
N GLU A 96 -13.69 35.79 -2.00
CA GLU A 96 -13.32 34.92 -0.87
C GLU A 96 -14.55 34.19 -0.32
N CYS A 97 -15.58 34.95 0.04
CA CYS A 97 -16.84 34.39 0.54
C CYS A 97 -17.45 33.39 -0.45
N ASN A 98 -17.46 33.72 -1.73
CA ASN A 98 -17.99 32.86 -2.78
C ASN A 98 -17.15 31.58 -2.98
N PHE A 99 -15.84 31.62 -2.73
CA PHE A 99 -14.97 30.46 -2.80
C PHE A 99 -15.13 29.56 -1.58
N ASP A 100 -15.16 30.12 -0.37
CA ASP A 100 -15.34 29.38 0.88
C ASP A 100 -16.71 28.71 0.95
N LEU A 101 -17.78 29.39 0.52
CA LEU A 101 -19.10 28.77 0.40
C LEU A 101 -19.07 27.56 -0.54
N TYR A 102 -18.36 27.67 -1.66
CA TYR A 102 -18.24 26.58 -2.61
C TYR A 102 -17.41 25.41 -2.06
N TRP A 103 -16.33 25.69 -1.34
CA TRP A 103 -15.54 24.68 -0.63
C TRP A 103 -16.41 23.88 0.34
N ASN A 104 -17.22 24.58 1.14
CA ASN A 104 -18.17 23.97 2.07
C ASN A 104 -19.26 23.17 1.36
N GLU A 105 -19.87 23.70 0.30
CA GLU A 105 -20.87 22.99 -0.52
C GLU A 105 -20.33 21.68 -1.11
N LYS A 106 -19.04 21.63 -1.44
CA LYS A 106 -18.37 20.44 -1.97
C LYS A 106 -17.88 19.49 -0.87
N ASN A 107 -18.09 19.82 0.40
CA ASN A 107 -17.57 19.08 1.55
C ASN A 107 -16.04 18.87 1.44
N GLY A 108 -15.30 19.91 1.02
CA GLY A 108 -13.87 19.81 0.74
C GLY A 108 -13.07 19.27 1.92
N ASP A 109 -13.32 19.78 3.13
CA ASP A 109 -12.63 19.32 4.35
C ASP A 109 -12.89 17.85 4.64
N MET A 110 -14.16 17.43 4.59
CA MET A 110 -14.54 16.03 4.81
C MET A 110 -13.88 15.08 3.81
N ILE A 111 -13.80 15.48 2.53
CA ILE A 111 -13.13 14.67 1.49
C ILE A 111 -11.63 14.55 1.77
N LEU A 112 -10.97 15.65 2.15
CA LEU A 112 -9.55 15.63 2.48
C LEU A 112 -9.26 14.81 3.75
N ASP A 113 -10.07 14.95 4.80
CA ASP A 113 -9.94 14.16 6.03
C ASP A 113 -10.15 12.67 5.75
N THR A 114 -11.15 12.33 4.93
CA THR A 114 -11.41 10.94 4.51
C THR A 114 -10.24 10.39 3.68
N SER A 115 -9.67 11.22 2.80
CA SER A 115 -8.48 10.88 2.00
C SER A 115 -7.27 10.57 2.88
N ALA A 116 -6.98 11.43 3.86
CA ALA A 116 -5.88 11.22 4.80
C ALA A 116 -6.09 9.94 5.64
N ALA A 117 -7.31 9.71 6.13
CA ALA A 117 -7.64 8.49 6.86
C ALA A 117 -7.49 7.23 5.98
N MET A 118 -7.90 7.29 4.72
CA MET A 118 -7.71 6.21 3.76
C MET A 118 -6.23 5.94 3.52
N ARG A 119 -5.40 6.97 3.31
CA ARG A 119 -3.95 6.79 3.16
C ARG A 119 -3.32 6.08 4.35
N HIS A 120 -3.64 6.51 5.57
CA HIS A 120 -3.13 5.86 6.78
C HIS A 120 -3.55 4.39 6.89
N ARG A 121 -4.80 4.08 6.54
CA ARG A 121 -5.26 2.69 6.50
C ARG A 121 -4.50 1.87 5.46
N LEU A 122 -4.29 2.41 4.27
CA LEU A 122 -3.54 1.75 3.20
C LEU A 122 -2.05 1.57 3.58
N GLU A 123 -1.46 2.52 4.30
CA GLU A 123 -0.11 2.39 4.86
C GLU A 123 -0.02 1.23 5.86
N GLN A 124 -0.98 1.11 6.77
CA GLN A 124 -1.10 -0.05 7.66
C GLN A 124 -1.21 -1.35 6.86
N ARG A 125 -1.94 -1.32 5.74
CA ARG A 125 -2.10 -2.47 4.87
C ARG A 125 -0.80 -2.93 4.22
N ILE A 126 0.07 -2.00 3.85
CA ILE A 126 1.42 -2.34 3.38
C ILE A 126 2.20 -3.09 4.47
N VAL A 127 2.12 -2.63 5.73
CA VAL A 127 2.81 -3.29 6.85
C VAL A 127 2.30 -4.71 7.07
N GLU A 128 0.99 -4.93 7.01
CA GLU A 128 0.41 -6.27 7.14
C GLU A 128 0.87 -7.20 6.01
N LEU A 129 0.93 -6.69 4.77
CA LEU A 129 1.48 -7.42 3.63
C LEU A 129 2.97 -7.75 3.82
N ASP A 130 3.77 -6.83 4.37
CA ASP A 130 5.18 -7.06 4.70
C ASP A 130 5.33 -8.17 5.76
N CYS A 131 4.49 -8.14 6.80
CA CYS A 131 4.47 -9.17 7.83
C CYS A 131 4.12 -10.55 7.24
N GLN A 132 3.11 -10.61 6.37
CA GLN A 132 2.71 -11.85 5.71
C GLN A 132 3.82 -12.37 4.79
N GLU A 133 4.52 -11.47 4.09
CA GLU A 133 5.66 -11.81 3.24
C GLU A 133 6.79 -12.42 4.06
N ALA A 134 7.13 -11.80 5.20
CA ALA A 134 8.18 -12.28 6.10
C ALA A 134 7.82 -13.64 6.72
N ALA A 135 6.58 -13.82 7.19
CA ALA A 135 6.10 -15.09 7.72
C ALA A 135 6.19 -16.21 6.67
N SER A 136 5.73 -15.94 5.44
CA SER A 136 5.77 -16.90 4.35
C SER A 136 7.21 -17.31 3.98
N LYS A 137 8.17 -16.38 4.03
CA LYS A 137 9.59 -16.67 3.82
C LYS A 137 10.16 -17.56 4.93
N LEU A 138 9.83 -17.29 6.19
CA LEU A 138 10.28 -18.11 7.33
C LEU A 138 9.75 -19.54 7.25
N ASP A 139 8.50 -19.74 6.85
CA ASP A 139 7.93 -21.08 6.71
C ASP A 139 8.66 -21.88 5.63
N ILE A 140 8.96 -21.27 4.48
CA ILE A 140 9.77 -21.92 3.43
C ILE A 140 11.14 -22.34 3.96
N LEU A 141 11.82 -21.50 4.74
CA LEU A 141 13.12 -21.82 5.32
C LEU A 141 13.02 -23.00 6.30
N LYS A 142 12.02 -23.00 7.20
CA LYS A 142 11.78 -24.12 8.12
C LYS A 142 11.48 -25.43 7.38
N PHE A 143 10.73 -25.38 6.29
CA PHE A 143 10.47 -26.57 5.44
C PHE A 143 11.72 -27.07 4.71
N LYS A 144 12.69 -26.20 4.40
CA LYS A 144 13.99 -26.60 3.84
C LYS A 144 14.89 -27.23 4.91
N ASP A 145 14.96 -26.64 6.11
CA ASP A 145 15.76 -27.17 7.24
C ASP A 145 15.29 -28.55 7.71
N ARG A 146 13.96 -28.77 7.76
CA ARG A 146 13.40 -30.10 8.10
C ARG A 146 13.71 -31.17 7.05
N ARG A 147 13.80 -30.79 5.77
CA ARG A 147 14.21 -31.71 4.70
C ARG A 147 15.71 -32.01 4.75
N GLY A 148 16.54 -31.03 5.10
CA GLY A 148 17.99 -31.22 5.29
C GLY A 148 18.32 -32.10 6.49
N THR A 149 17.61 -31.95 7.60
CA THR A 149 17.79 -32.81 8.79
C THR A 149 17.22 -34.21 8.59
N SER A 150 16.08 -34.37 7.91
CA SER A 150 15.53 -35.71 7.61
C SER A 150 16.42 -36.54 6.68
N GLN A 151 17.20 -35.92 5.79
CA GLN A 151 18.18 -36.64 4.96
C GLN A 151 19.40 -37.11 5.78
N LEU A 152 19.86 -36.31 6.75
CA LEU A 152 20.99 -36.70 7.61
C LEU A 152 20.68 -37.85 8.58
N TYR A 153 19.44 -37.96 9.07
CA TYR A 153 19.05 -39.06 9.95
C TYR A 153 18.79 -40.39 9.21
N THR A 154 18.61 -40.37 7.89
CA THR A 154 18.43 -41.62 7.11
C THR A 154 19.78 -42.31 6.82
N GLU A 155 20.90 -41.58 6.84
CA GLU A 155 22.25 -42.14 6.61
C GLU A 155 22.93 -42.69 7.88
N LEU A 156 22.42 -42.38 9.08
CA LEU A 156 23.03 -42.80 10.35
C LEU A 156 22.43 -44.07 10.98
N ASP A 157 21.34 -44.60 10.40
CA ASP A 157 20.62 -45.78 10.94
C ASP A 157 20.74 -47.04 10.06
N GLN A 158 21.85 -47.19 9.30
CA GLN A 158 22.21 -48.52 8.82
C GLN A 158 22.92 -49.29 9.94
N PRO A 159 22.35 -50.38 10.48
CA PRO A 159 23.08 -51.25 11.37
C PRO A 159 24.15 -51.94 10.53
N THR A 160 25.42 -51.68 10.83
CA THR A 160 26.56 -52.49 10.36
C THR A 160 26.42 -53.88 10.97
N PHE A 161 25.61 -54.73 10.35
CA PHE A 161 25.57 -56.16 10.63
C PHE A 161 26.91 -56.75 10.19
N GLY A 162 27.66 -57.22 11.18
CA GLY A 162 28.96 -57.83 10.97
C GLY A 162 28.87 -59.11 10.16
N THR A 163 29.87 -59.31 9.30
CA THR A 163 30.26 -60.63 8.82
C THR A 163 31.57 -61.01 9.51
N SER A 164 31.43 -61.70 10.64
CA SER A 164 32.50 -62.46 11.26
C SER A 164 32.61 -63.79 10.48
N HIS A 165 33.62 -63.93 9.62
CA HIS A 165 33.97 -65.24 9.06
C HIS A 165 35.07 -65.86 9.93
N ASN A 166 34.63 -66.70 10.86
CA ASN A 166 35.48 -67.61 11.61
C ASN A 166 35.43 -68.97 10.89
N THR A 167 36.55 -69.45 10.36
CA THR A 167 36.68 -70.77 9.72
C THR A 167 37.49 -71.72 10.60
N HIS A 168 36.81 -72.68 11.24
CA HIS A 168 37.33 -73.92 11.87
C HIS A 168 36.14 -74.90 11.87
N SER A 169 36.21 -76.21 11.60
CA SER A 169 37.25 -77.24 11.52
C SER A 169 36.76 -78.30 10.49
N THR A 170 37.53 -79.29 10.03
CA THR A 170 37.77 -80.56 10.73
C THR A 170 38.91 -81.37 10.09
N SER A 171 39.71 -81.98 10.95
CA SER A 171 40.74 -82.97 10.66
C SER A 171 40.15 -84.39 10.60
N SER A 172 40.64 -85.26 9.69
CA SER A 172 40.75 -86.72 9.91
C SER A 172 41.61 -87.42 8.86
N LYS A 173 42.70 -88.02 9.36
CA LYS A 173 43.38 -89.29 9.02
C LYS A 173 43.11 -89.93 7.64
N THR A 174 44.19 -90.23 6.91
CA THR A 174 44.75 -91.59 6.81
C THR A 174 46.26 -91.49 6.57
#